data_AF-A0AAD6SII7-F1
#
_entry.id   AF-A0AAD6SII7-F1
#
_cell.length_a   1.000
_cell.length_b   1.000
_cell.length_c   1.000
_cell.angle_alpha   90.00
_cell.angle_beta   90.00
_cell.angle_gamma   90.00
#
_symmetry.space_group_name_H-M   'P 1'
#
loop_
_entity.id
_entity.type
_entity.pdbx_description
1 polymer ?
#
loop_
_entity_poly.entity_id
_entity_poly.type
_entity_poly.pdbx_seq_one_letter_code
_entity_poly.pdbx_strand_id
1 'polypeptide(L)'
;MKPDTTPLKSGLVNFPGATPESTALVAELLHTNFTAYHCFHNDQQFSNHLSHHILTLHDLGASAECIREMFAQEAAKQRDLFPNGTPTDEASDINESNWIKSLGKENSHKYPHYLSFFLTEIKKDGVSGVLEHYLFSPEANANGTLMLTRFVGRLFHPMIDAGFGVEFGQDFIVAQGLAQAALTEPDGVSILDDGAGLPKIQSGSPTTLLSLLREVYESPKLAPMPYETERLTAERFEQWMVSNPERGAAIREVYAKWTFNIQDGAEEDITKKVEECMWQATLLLGATSKPGRKPRMDFFFMHLLTSSLFLRGIVDAIQAPLHKAQLLQAYARTAALYIILRGRPRIDPALVMSYPASPAAILAPTAILGTVGYGSPWLPLLNNAAMHTEPHVVKAIRMLFYCAQQYGGTPAEAVIGAVDGEGKEIHKGAAKLDGTLFIRVAGKLTDAVGWVANGEKERFWDFGGIGWEEAWARADE
;
A
#
# COMPACT_ATOMS: atom_id res chain seq x y z
N MET A 1 12.38 -9.87 24.52
CA MET A 1 12.09 -10.86 23.46
C MET A 1 13.29 -10.96 22.54
N LYS A 2 13.74 -12.16 22.17
CA LYS A 2 14.65 -12.35 21.02
C LYS A 2 13.77 -12.81 19.85
N PRO A 3 13.73 -12.09 18.71
CA PRO A 3 13.01 -12.57 17.54
C PRO A 3 13.65 -13.87 17.06
N ASP A 4 12.84 -14.76 16.50
CA ASP A 4 13.34 -15.99 15.89
C ASP A 4 14.25 -15.63 14.71
N THR A 5 15.40 -16.30 14.59
CA THR A 5 16.41 -16.00 13.57
C THR A 5 16.11 -16.76 12.28
N THR A 6 14.89 -16.61 11.77
CA THR A 6 14.48 -17.22 10.51
C THR A 6 15.28 -16.59 9.37
N PRO A 7 15.94 -17.38 8.51
CA PRO A 7 16.65 -16.84 7.36
C PRO A 7 15.74 -15.97 6.50
N LEU A 8 16.26 -14.83 6.05
CA LEU A 8 15.55 -13.91 5.17
C LEU A 8 15.23 -14.60 3.84
N LYS A 9 13.95 -14.73 3.48
CA LYS A 9 13.55 -15.20 2.15
C LYS A 9 13.77 -14.09 1.11
N SER A 10 13.96 -14.48 -0.14
CA SER A 10 13.91 -13.52 -1.26
C SER A 10 12.54 -12.86 -1.34
N GLY A 11 12.51 -11.56 -1.62
CA GLY A 11 11.27 -10.84 -1.91
C GLY A 11 10.72 -11.18 -3.31
N LEU A 12 9.57 -10.60 -3.64
CA LEU A 12 8.83 -10.84 -4.87
C LEU A 12 9.57 -10.36 -6.12
N VAL A 13 10.37 -9.29 -6.02
CA VAL A 13 11.17 -8.81 -7.16
C VAL A 13 12.44 -9.62 -7.32
N ASN A 14 13.14 -9.88 -6.21
CA ASN A 14 14.40 -10.63 -6.14
C ASN A 14 15.43 -10.17 -7.19
N PHE A 15 15.66 -8.85 -7.27
CA PHE A 15 16.60 -8.29 -8.23
C PHE A 15 18.05 -8.70 -7.88
N PRO A 16 18.89 -9.09 -8.85
CA PRO A 16 20.27 -9.45 -8.57
C PRO A 16 21.05 -8.30 -7.91
N GLY A 17 21.72 -8.58 -6.80
CA GLY A 17 22.56 -7.62 -6.08
C GLY A 17 22.74 -7.95 -4.60
N ALA A 18 21.82 -8.72 -4.02
CA ALA A 18 21.96 -9.24 -2.66
C ALA A 18 23.23 -10.09 -2.51
N THR A 19 24.04 -9.76 -1.50
CA THR A 19 25.24 -10.49 -1.09
C THR A 19 25.06 -11.07 0.32
N PRO A 20 25.89 -12.06 0.75
CA PRO A 20 25.87 -12.52 2.14
C PRO A 20 26.03 -11.39 3.15
N GLU A 21 26.84 -10.38 2.83
CA GLU A 21 27.06 -9.20 3.67
C GLU A 21 25.79 -8.35 3.79
N SER A 22 25.15 -7.98 2.67
CA SER A 22 23.92 -7.17 2.71
C SER A 22 22.78 -7.92 3.40
N THR A 23 22.66 -9.24 3.20
CA THR A 23 21.63 -10.06 3.84
C THR A 23 21.85 -10.16 5.35
N ALA A 24 23.09 -10.36 5.79
CA ALA A 24 23.42 -10.36 7.22
C ALA A 24 23.16 -9.00 7.87
N LEU A 25 23.52 -7.90 7.19
CA LEU A 25 23.24 -6.55 7.66
C LEU A 25 21.74 -6.28 7.79
N VAL A 26 20.93 -6.66 6.80
CA VAL A 26 19.47 -6.49 6.87
C VAL A 26 18.89 -7.25 8.07
N ALA A 27 19.33 -8.49 8.31
CA ALA A 27 18.89 -9.25 9.47
C ALA A 27 19.25 -8.57 10.80
N GLU A 28 20.47 -8.01 10.91
CA GLU A 28 20.92 -7.22 12.05
C GLU A 28 20.03 -5.98 12.25
N LEU A 29 19.82 -5.19 11.19
CA LEU A 29 19.06 -3.94 11.26
C LEU A 29 17.56 -4.17 11.54
N LEU A 30 16.98 -5.25 11.03
CA LEU A 30 15.62 -5.66 11.39
C LEU A 30 15.53 -6.00 12.88
N HIS A 31 16.53 -6.68 13.44
CA HIS A 31 16.61 -6.95 14.87
C HIS A 31 16.74 -5.66 15.69
N THR A 32 17.58 -4.72 15.24
CA THR A 32 17.69 -3.40 15.86
C THR A 32 16.34 -2.68 15.83
N ASN A 33 15.65 -2.65 14.69
CA ASN A 33 14.33 -2.04 14.60
C ASN A 33 13.33 -2.67 15.58
N PHE A 34 13.27 -4.00 15.60
CA PHE A 34 12.38 -4.76 16.47
C PHE A 34 12.61 -4.50 17.97
N THR A 35 13.87 -4.33 18.39
CA THR A 35 14.21 -4.17 19.81
C THR A 35 14.27 -2.73 20.28
N ALA A 36 14.56 -1.78 19.39
CA ALA A 36 14.82 -0.39 19.76
C ALA A 36 13.63 0.54 19.51
N TYR A 37 12.79 0.28 18.50
CA TYR A 37 11.81 1.28 18.03
C TYR A 37 10.36 0.81 18.14
N HIS A 38 9.49 1.79 18.36
CA HIS A 38 8.04 1.60 18.31
C HIS A 38 7.55 1.47 16.86
N CYS A 39 6.39 0.85 16.63
CA CYS A 39 5.74 0.84 15.30
C CYS A 39 5.24 2.22 14.83
N PHE A 40 5.36 3.25 15.68
CA PHE A 40 4.96 4.62 15.42
C PHE A 40 6.10 5.56 15.83
N HIS A 41 6.42 6.53 14.99
CA HIS A 41 7.52 7.47 15.24
C HIS A 41 7.07 8.76 15.96
N ASN A 42 5.76 8.96 16.21
CA ASN A 42 5.22 10.07 16.97
C ASN A 42 3.85 9.76 17.62
N ASP A 43 3.30 10.70 18.40
CA ASP A 43 1.99 10.54 19.07
C ASP A 43 0.78 10.74 18.13
N GLN A 44 1.01 11.25 16.92
CA GLN A 44 0.03 11.20 15.82
C GLN A 44 -0.01 9.80 15.17
N GLN A 45 0.75 8.85 15.72
CA GLN A 45 0.92 7.47 15.31
C GLN A 45 1.57 7.30 13.92
N PHE A 46 2.21 8.29 13.32
CA PHE A 46 2.84 8.08 12.00
C PHE A 46 3.78 6.86 12.03
N SER A 47 3.68 6.00 11.02
CA SER A 47 4.25 4.64 11.08
C SER A 47 5.77 4.64 10.90
N ASN A 48 6.43 3.73 11.59
CA ASN A 48 7.85 3.43 11.39
C ASN A 48 8.05 2.74 10.04
N HIS A 49 8.93 3.27 9.18
CA HIS A 49 9.19 2.73 7.84
C HIS A 49 10.51 1.97 7.72
N LEU A 50 11.26 1.76 8.81
CA LEU A 50 12.60 1.17 8.77
C LEU A 50 12.64 -0.19 8.08
N SER A 51 11.76 -1.12 8.50
CA SER A 51 11.65 -2.45 7.91
C SER A 51 11.29 -2.37 6.42
N HIS A 52 10.33 -1.50 6.08
CA HIS A 52 9.88 -1.34 4.69
C HIS A 52 11.02 -0.87 3.80
N HIS A 53 11.79 0.11 4.30
CA HIS A 53 12.86 0.75 3.54
C HIS A 53 13.98 -0.25 3.25
N ILE A 54 14.54 -0.88 4.27
CA ILE A 54 15.70 -1.76 4.09
C ILE A 54 15.37 -3.05 3.36
N LEU A 55 14.17 -3.62 3.55
CA LEU A 55 13.73 -4.81 2.82
C LEU A 55 13.51 -4.49 1.33
N THR A 56 12.93 -3.33 1.03
CA THR A 56 12.76 -2.89 -0.37
C THR A 56 14.11 -2.66 -1.04
N LEU A 57 15.05 -1.97 -0.37
CA LEU A 57 16.40 -1.75 -0.90
C LEU A 57 17.13 -3.08 -1.15
N HIS A 58 17.05 -4.02 -0.21
CA HIS A 58 17.65 -5.35 -0.35
C HIS A 58 17.06 -6.13 -1.54
N ASP A 59 15.74 -6.12 -1.70
CA ASP A 59 15.06 -6.81 -2.81
C ASP A 59 15.32 -6.19 -4.19
N LEU A 60 15.74 -4.92 -4.22
CA LEU A 60 16.23 -4.23 -5.42
C LEU A 60 17.76 -4.33 -5.59
N GLY A 61 18.46 -5.10 -4.76
CA GLY A 61 19.88 -5.37 -4.90
C GLY A 61 20.80 -4.24 -4.43
N ALA A 62 20.35 -3.36 -3.54
CA ALA A 62 21.18 -2.30 -2.96
C ALA A 62 22.37 -2.86 -2.16
N SER A 63 23.48 -2.11 -2.15
CA SER A 63 24.68 -2.48 -1.39
C SER A 63 24.44 -2.38 0.12
N ALA A 64 25.25 -3.10 0.92
CA ALA A 64 25.22 -3.00 2.37
C ALA A 64 25.45 -1.57 2.88
N GLU A 65 26.31 -0.80 2.21
CA GLU A 65 26.59 0.60 2.55
C GLU A 65 25.37 1.51 2.31
N CYS A 66 24.69 1.35 1.17
CA CYS A 66 23.44 2.06 0.89
C CYS A 66 22.35 1.74 1.94
N ILE A 67 22.15 0.45 2.24
CA ILE A 67 21.18 0.01 3.24
C ILE A 67 21.48 0.60 4.63
N ARG A 68 22.75 0.59 5.04
CA ARG A 68 23.18 1.13 6.35
C ARG A 68 22.89 2.62 6.46
N GLU A 69 23.24 3.38 5.42
CA GLU A 69 23.04 4.84 5.40
C GLU A 69 21.54 5.18 5.43
N MET A 70 20.73 4.52 4.60
CA MET A 70 19.28 4.74 4.56
C MET A 70 18.60 4.37 5.88
N PHE A 71 19.04 3.30 6.53
CA PHE A 71 18.57 2.95 7.87
C PHE A 71 18.91 4.05 8.88
N ALA A 72 20.15 4.55 8.90
CA ALA A 72 20.58 5.56 9.86
C ALA A 72 19.76 6.87 9.73
N GLN A 73 19.49 7.31 8.50
CA GLN A 73 18.68 8.50 8.25
C GLN A 73 17.22 8.31 8.69
N GLU A 74 16.62 7.18 8.33
CA GLU A 74 15.24 6.88 8.73
C GLU A 74 15.11 6.66 10.25
N ALA A 75 16.13 6.11 10.90
CA ALA A 75 16.18 5.84 12.34
C ALA A 75 16.21 7.13 13.17
N ALA A 76 16.78 8.21 12.65
CA ALA A 76 16.98 9.48 13.36
C ALA A 76 15.66 10.16 13.80
N LYS A 77 14.54 9.83 13.17
CA LYS A 77 13.20 10.35 13.51
C LYS A 77 12.31 9.34 14.23
N GLN A 78 12.80 8.12 14.49
CA GLN A 78 12.00 7.08 15.13
C GLN A 78 11.86 7.33 16.63
N ARG A 79 10.76 6.83 17.19
CA ARG A 79 10.50 6.84 18.62
C ARG A 79 11.01 5.54 19.23
N ASP A 80 11.67 5.65 20.37
CA ASP A 80 12.10 4.50 21.16
C ASP A 80 10.91 3.61 21.55
N LEU A 81 11.14 2.30 21.59
CA LEU A 81 10.17 1.31 22.04
C LEU A 81 9.72 1.58 23.48
N PHE A 82 10.67 2.02 24.32
CA PHE A 82 10.46 2.34 25.73
C PHE A 82 10.95 3.76 26.05
N PRO A 83 10.19 4.80 25.68
CA PRO A 83 10.64 6.19 25.84
C PRO A 83 10.81 6.61 27.32
N ASN A 84 10.22 5.87 28.26
CA ASN A 84 10.34 6.09 29.70
C ASN A 84 11.25 5.05 30.39
N GLY A 85 12.06 4.32 29.63
CA GLY A 85 12.92 3.23 30.11
C GLY A 85 12.23 1.87 30.10
N THR A 86 13.04 0.80 30.12
CA THR A 86 12.57 -0.59 30.09
C THR A 86 11.76 -0.91 31.36
N PRO A 87 10.51 -1.35 31.25
CA PRO A 87 9.69 -1.75 32.39
C PRO A 87 10.35 -2.88 33.20
N THR A 88 10.33 -2.79 34.52
CA THR A 88 11.01 -3.74 35.42
C THR A 88 10.20 -5.02 35.69
N ASP A 89 8.89 -5.03 35.44
CA ASP A 89 7.95 -6.09 35.87
C ASP A 89 6.90 -6.48 34.80
N GLU A 90 7.25 -6.56 33.52
CA GLU A 90 6.27 -6.93 32.49
C GLU A 90 6.15 -8.44 32.28
N ALA A 91 5.30 -9.08 33.09
CA ALA A 91 4.47 -10.14 32.53
C ALA A 91 3.62 -9.51 31.40
N SER A 92 3.52 -10.16 30.23
CA SER A 92 2.66 -9.68 29.14
C SER A 92 1.23 -9.51 29.66
N ASP A 93 0.75 -8.27 29.78
CA ASP A 93 -0.61 -8.00 30.26
C ASP A 93 -1.67 -8.44 29.23
N ILE A 94 -1.24 -8.76 28.00
CA ILE A 94 -2.11 -9.15 26.88
C ILE A 94 -1.95 -10.65 26.60
N ASN A 95 -3.08 -11.36 26.54
CA ASN A 95 -3.23 -12.77 26.20
C ASN A 95 -4.57 -13.03 25.49
N GLU A 96 -4.81 -14.28 25.07
CA GLU A 96 -6.01 -14.71 24.34
C GLU A 96 -7.33 -14.29 25.03
N SER A 97 -7.38 -14.21 26.37
CA SER A 97 -8.61 -13.89 27.09
C SER A 97 -8.92 -12.39 27.23
N ASN A 98 -7.96 -11.52 26.92
CA ASN A 98 -8.08 -10.08 27.21
C ASN A 98 -7.56 -9.15 26.11
N TRP A 99 -7.02 -9.67 25.00
CA TRP A 99 -6.38 -8.88 23.95
C TRP A 99 -7.30 -7.79 23.35
N ILE A 100 -8.62 -8.01 23.32
CA ILE A 100 -9.59 -7.02 22.84
C ILE A 100 -9.81 -5.83 23.79
N LYS A 101 -9.39 -5.92 25.06
CA LYS A 101 -9.72 -4.91 26.09
C LYS A 101 -8.91 -3.62 25.98
N SER A 102 -7.83 -3.61 25.20
CA SER A 102 -6.88 -2.49 25.14
C SER A 102 -6.52 -2.10 23.71
N LEU A 103 -7.50 -2.16 22.80
CA LEU A 103 -7.34 -1.73 21.42
C LEU A 103 -7.37 -0.20 21.31
N GLY A 104 -6.98 0.33 20.17
CA GLY A 104 -7.11 1.76 19.86
C GLY A 104 -5.90 2.62 20.26
N LYS A 105 -5.97 3.88 19.84
CA LYS A 105 -4.85 4.81 19.85
C LYS A 105 -4.41 5.19 21.27
N GLU A 106 -5.36 5.30 22.19
CA GLU A 106 -5.11 5.59 23.60
C GLU A 106 -4.24 4.53 24.29
N ASN A 107 -4.24 3.31 23.74
CA ASN A 107 -3.46 2.18 24.25
C ASN A 107 -2.11 2.02 23.53
N SER A 108 -1.64 3.02 22.76
CA SER A 108 -0.39 2.92 21.97
C SER A 108 0.82 2.47 22.79
N HIS A 109 0.90 2.85 24.07
CA HIS A 109 1.95 2.43 25.00
C HIS A 109 2.03 0.90 25.23
N LYS A 110 0.99 0.14 24.87
CA LYS A 110 0.93 -1.32 24.96
C LYS A 110 1.47 -2.05 23.72
N TYR A 111 2.06 -1.34 22.77
CA TYR A 111 2.71 -1.95 21.61
C TYR A 111 3.63 -3.13 21.94
N PRO A 112 4.61 -3.02 22.88
CA PRO A 112 5.48 -4.15 23.21
C PRO A 112 4.71 -5.37 23.75
N HIS A 113 3.54 -5.18 24.39
CA HIS A 113 2.70 -6.25 24.91
C HIS A 113 1.95 -6.95 23.78
N TYR A 114 1.34 -6.19 22.87
CA TYR A 114 0.70 -6.77 21.68
C TYR A 114 1.72 -7.49 20.79
N LEU A 115 2.93 -6.93 20.67
CA LEU A 115 4.02 -7.57 19.93
C LEU A 115 4.40 -8.92 20.56
N SER A 116 4.54 -8.97 21.89
CA SER A 116 4.79 -10.22 22.64
C SER A 116 3.67 -11.25 22.44
N PHE A 117 2.43 -10.78 22.50
CA PHE A 117 1.25 -11.60 22.34
C PHE A 117 1.21 -12.23 20.95
N PHE A 118 1.24 -11.42 19.87
CA PHE A 118 1.18 -11.96 18.51
C PHE A 118 2.38 -12.83 18.15
N LEU A 119 3.57 -12.58 18.69
CA LEU A 119 4.70 -13.49 18.55
C LEU A 119 4.43 -14.87 19.18
N THR A 120 3.79 -14.88 20.34
CA THR A 120 3.41 -16.11 21.04
C THR A 120 2.36 -16.88 20.24
N GLU A 121 1.35 -16.18 19.73
CA GLU A 121 0.31 -16.76 18.89
C GLU A 121 0.87 -17.30 17.57
N ILE A 122 1.78 -16.58 16.90
CA ILE A 122 2.39 -17.04 15.64
C ILE A 122 3.24 -18.28 15.87
N LYS A 123 3.97 -18.34 16.99
CA LYS A 123 4.73 -19.53 17.35
C LYS A 123 3.83 -20.77 17.60
N LYS A 124 2.61 -20.55 18.07
CA LYS A 124 1.63 -21.60 18.39
C LYS A 124 0.88 -22.08 17.14
N ASP A 125 0.32 -21.15 16.37
CA ASP A 125 -0.65 -21.44 15.31
C ASP A 125 -0.14 -21.12 13.88
N GLY A 126 1.08 -20.57 13.79
CA GLY A 126 1.68 -20.13 12.53
C GLY A 126 1.05 -18.85 12.00
N VAL A 127 1.75 -18.21 11.04
CA VAL A 127 1.28 -16.95 10.43
C VAL A 127 -0.13 -17.08 9.84
N SER A 128 -0.40 -18.17 9.12
CA SER A 128 -1.70 -18.42 8.50
C SER A 128 -2.83 -18.49 9.54
N GLY A 129 -2.66 -19.32 10.58
CA GLY A 129 -3.67 -19.48 11.63
C GLY A 129 -3.94 -18.18 12.40
N VAL A 130 -2.89 -17.41 12.69
CA VAL A 130 -3.02 -16.13 13.38
C VAL A 130 -3.71 -15.08 12.52
N LEU A 131 -3.36 -14.95 11.24
CA LEU A 131 -4.06 -14.03 10.33
C LEU A 131 -5.54 -14.39 10.24
N GLU A 132 -5.87 -15.67 10.10
CA GLU A 132 -7.26 -16.15 10.03
C GLU A 132 -8.04 -15.81 11.30
N HIS A 133 -7.47 -16.12 12.47
CA HIS A 133 -8.15 -15.93 13.75
C HIS A 133 -8.30 -14.44 14.10
N TYR A 134 -7.21 -13.67 14.05
CA TYR A 134 -7.19 -12.31 14.58
C TYR A 134 -7.65 -11.25 13.58
N LEU A 135 -7.85 -11.58 12.29
CA LEU A 135 -8.44 -10.66 11.32
C LEU A 135 -9.87 -11.00 10.92
N PHE A 136 -10.30 -12.28 10.97
CA PHE A 136 -11.58 -12.69 10.39
C PHE A 136 -12.52 -13.42 11.35
N SER A 137 -12.09 -13.78 12.56
CA SER A 137 -13.01 -14.42 13.51
C SER A 137 -14.13 -13.47 13.95
N PRO A 138 -15.28 -14.02 14.41
CA PRO A 138 -16.31 -13.22 15.05
C PRO A 138 -15.79 -12.44 16.26
N GLU A 139 -14.89 -13.00 17.07
CA GLU A 139 -14.29 -12.29 18.22
C GLU A 139 -13.48 -11.06 17.76
N ALA A 140 -12.74 -11.21 16.66
CA ALA A 140 -11.92 -10.15 16.09
C ALA A 140 -12.73 -9.01 15.45
N ASN A 141 -14.01 -9.23 15.12
CA ASN A 141 -14.80 -8.25 14.35
C ASN A 141 -16.17 -7.91 14.93
N ALA A 142 -16.67 -8.62 15.95
CA ALA A 142 -17.89 -8.27 16.65
C ALA A 142 -17.64 -7.19 17.73
N ASN A 143 -18.73 -6.60 18.24
CA ASN A 143 -18.72 -5.73 19.42
C ASN A 143 -17.72 -4.56 19.40
N GLY A 144 -17.38 -4.05 18.20
CA GLY A 144 -16.46 -2.93 18.01
C GLY A 144 -14.98 -3.29 17.93
N THR A 145 -14.60 -4.58 17.99
CA THR A 145 -13.21 -5.03 17.84
C THR A 145 -12.65 -4.67 16.45
N LEU A 146 -13.37 -5.06 15.39
CA LEU A 146 -13.18 -4.62 14.00
C LEU A 146 -11.73 -4.71 13.45
N MET A 147 -11.01 -5.79 13.74
CA MET A 147 -9.61 -5.95 13.37
C MET A 147 -9.34 -5.84 11.87
N LEU A 148 -10.22 -6.35 11.00
CA LEU A 148 -10.03 -6.18 9.55
C LEU A 148 -10.06 -4.70 9.15
N THR A 149 -10.96 -3.90 9.76
CA THR A 149 -11.03 -2.46 9.55
C THR A 149 -9.75 -1.78 10.00
N ARG A 150 -9.24 -2.14 11.19
CA ARG A 150 -7.98 -1.59 11.71
C ARG A 150 -6.79 -1.98 10.84
N PHE A 151 -6.80 -3.18 10.29
CA PHE A 151 -5.72 -3.72 9.45
C PHE A 151 -5.57 -2.98 8.11
N VAL A 152 -6.69 -2.60 7.48
CA VAL A 152 -6.69 -1.75 6.27
C VAL A 152 -6.72 -0.25 6.59
N GLY A 153 -6.74 0.11 7.86
CA GLY A 153 -6.74 1.49 8.36
C GLY A 153 -5.39 2.18 8.17
N ARG A 154 -5.34 3.48 8.50
CA ARG A 154 -4.12 4.30 8.54
C ARG A 154 -3.20 4.12 7.33
N LEU A 155 -3.74 4.34 6.14
CA LEU A 155 -3.02 4.17 4.86
C LEU A 155 -2.43 2.75 4.69
N PHE A 156 -3.10 1.73 5.20
CA PHE A 156 -2.74 0.32 5.11
C PHE A 156 -1.45 -0.07 5.83
N HIS A 157 -0.89 0.76 6.72
CA HIS A 157 0.39 0.44 7.36
C HIS A 157 0.40 -0.91 8.11
N PRO A 158 -0.65 -1.30 8.86
CA PRO A 158 -0.65 -2.61 9.50
C PRO A 158 -0.57 -3.77 8.50
N MET A 159 -1.27 -3.63 7.37
CA MET A 159 -1.22 -4.57 6.25
C MET A 159 0.12 -4.54 5.52
N ILE A 160 0.75 -3.38 5.36
CA ILE A 160 2.09 -3.23 4.77
C ILE A 160 3.13 -3.95 5.63
N ASP A 161 3.14 -3.71 6.95
CA ASP A 161 4.03 -4.37 7.91
C ASP A 161 3.85 -5.90 7.84
N ALA A 162 2.61 -6.38 7.99
CA ALA A 162 2.33 -7.82 7.91
C ALA A 162 2.71 -8.41 6.54
N GLY A 163 2.49 -7.65 5.46
CA GLY A 163 2.87 -8.02 4.10
C GLY A 163 4.37 -8.26 3.92
N PHE A 164 5.20 -7.34 4.42
CA PHE A 164 6.66 -7.54 4.45
C PHE A 164 7.05 -8.78 5.26
N GLY A 165 6.41 -9.01 6.41
CA GLY A 165 6.66 -10.19 7.21
C GLY A 165 6.33 -11.50 6.48
N VAL A 166 5.18 -11.56 5.81
CA VAL A 166 4.78 -12.73 5.02
C VAL A 166 5.73 -12.95 3.85
N GLU A 167 6.03 -11.89 3.09
CA GLU A 167 6.88 -11.93 1.91
C GLU A 167 8.29 -12.44 2.22
N PHE A 168 8.95 -11.83 3.21
CA PHE A 168 10.33 -12.16 3.57
C PHE A 168 10.45 -13.30 4.59
N GLY A 169 9.32 -13.89 5.01
CA GLY A 169 9.27 -14.98 5.97
C GLY A 169 9.79 -14.59 7.36
N GLN A 170 9.40 -13.40 7.84
CA GLN A 170 9.81 -12.84 9.12
C GLN A 170 8.60 -12.70 10.05
N ASP A 171 8.36 -13.71 10.89
CA ASP A 171 7.21 -13.81 11.79
C ASP A 171 7.07 -12.60 12.73
N PHE A 172 8.19 -12.04 13.19
CA PHE A 172 8.15 -10.87 14.06
C PHE A 172 7.64 -9.62 13.35
N ILE A 173 7.83 -9.48 12.04
CA ILE A 173 7.27 -8.35 11.28
C ILE A 173 5.76 -8.55 11.07
N VAL A 174 5.30 -9.81 10.90
CA VAL A 174 3.87 -10.13 10.93
C VAL A 174 3.25 -9.71 12.27
N ALA A 175 3.90 -10.04 13.39
CA ALA A 175 3.47 -9.61 14.71
C ALA A 175 3.47 -8.07 14.87
N GLN A 176 4.44 -7.36 14.28
CA GLN A 176 4.45 -5.89 14.26
C GLN A 176 3.21 -5.33 13.55
N GLY A 177 2.85 -5.87 12.39
CA GLY A 177 1.66 -5.46 11.65
C GLY A 177 0.36 -5.69 12.44
N LEU A 178 0.21 -6.86 13.06
CA LEU A 178 -0.97 -7.15 13.90
C LEU A 178 -1.03 -6.31 15.16
N ALA A 179 0.11 -6.06 15.82
CA ALA A 179 0.19 -5.16 16.96
C ALA A 179 -0.15 -3.72 16.55
N GLN A 180 0.30 -3.27 15.38
CA GLN A 180 -0.05 -1.96 14.84
C GLN A 180 -1.55 -1.86 14.52
N ALA A 181 -2.16 -2.93 13.99
CA ALA A 181 -3.61 -3.00 13.79
C ALA A 181 -4.37 -2.88 15.12
N ALA A 182 -3.95 -3.59 16.16
CA ALA A 182 -4.58 -3.53 17.48
C ALA A 182 -4.62 -2.09 18.06
N LEU A 183 -3.60 -1.28 17.75
CA LEU A 183 -3.44 0.10 18.24
C LEU A 183 -3.98 1.17 17.26
N THR A 184 -4.50 0.74 16.12
CA THR A 184 -5.04 1.63 15.08
C THR A 184 -6.54 1.77 15.27
N GLU A 185 -7.10 2.98 15.18
CA GLU A 185 -8.56 3.16 15.19
C GLU A 185 -9.25 2.50 13.99
N PRO A 186 -10.48 1.97 14.15
CA PRO A 186 -11.23 1.36 13.07
C PRO A 186 -11.94 2.45 12.24
N ASP A 187 -11.17 3.35 11.64
CA ASP A 187 -11.71 4.43 10.81
C ASP A 187 -12.48 3.85 9.61
N GLY A 188 -13.67 4.39 9.33
CA GLY A 188 -14.44 3.94 8.17
C GLY A 188 -15.18 2.62 8.37
N VAL A 189 -15.54 2.25 9.60
CA VAL A 189 -16.41 1.07 9.86
C VAL A 189 -17.58 0.98 8.88
N SER A 190 -18.33 2.06 8.73
CA SER A 190 -19.51 2.07 7.86
C SER A 190 -19.21 2.00 6.36
N ILE A 191 -17.97 2.15 5.88
CA ILE A 191 -17.67 1.84 4.48
C ILE A 191 -17.35 0.36 4.29
N LEU A 192 -16.90 -0.34 5.35
CA LEU A 192 -16.47 -1.73 5.27
C LEU A 192 -17.59 -2.71 5.57
N ASP A 193 -18.42 -2.45 6.57
CA ASP A 193 -19.52 -3.33 6.95
C ASP A 193 -20.81 -2.55 7.32
N ASP A 194 -21.90 -3.30 7.54
CA ASP A 194 -23.23 -2.80 7.88
C ASP A 194 -23.65 -3.14 9.32
N GLY A 195 -22.68 -3.31 10.23
CA GLY A 195 -22.85 -3.73 11.62
C GLY A 195 -22.50 -5.20 11.87
N ALA A 196 -22.10 -5.94 10.83
CA ALA A 196 -21.68 -7.34 10.90
C ALA A 196 -20.17 -7.53 11.18
N GLY A 197 -19.39 -6.44 11.19
CA GLY A 197 -17.96 -6.44 11.46
C GLY A 197 -17.06 -6.86 10.29
N LEU A 198 -17.62 -7.53 9.28
CA LEU A 198 -16.90 -7.95 8.08
C LEU A 198 -17.69 -7.63 6.80
N PRO A 199 -16.99 -7.37 5.67
CA PRO A 199 -17.65 -7.19 4.39
C PRO A 199 -18.45 -8.44 3.99
N LYS A 200 -19.71 -8.23 3.57
CA LYS A 200 -20.49 -9.27 2.87
C LYS A 200 -19.95 -9.47 1.47
N ILE A 201 -19.73 -10.73 1.09
CA ILE A 201 -19.23 -11.14 -0.22
C ILE A 201 -20.41 -11.63 -1.06
N GLN A 202 -20.51 -11.09 -2.28
CA GLN A 202 -21.52 -11.47 -3.25
C GLN A 202 -20.91 -12.35 -4.33
N SER A 203 -21.70 -13.30 -4.83
CA SER A 203 -21.39 -14.06 -6.03
C SER A 203 -22.24 -13.54 -7.19
N GLY A 204 -21.75 -13.70 -8.43
CA GLY A 204 -22.47 -13.22 -9.61
C GLY A 204 -21.57 -12.96 -10.79
N SER A 205 -22.12 -12.26 -11.80
CA SER A 205 -21.35 -11.84 -12.97
C SER A 205 -20.31 -10.79 -12.57
N PRO A 206 -19.04 -11.00 -12.94
CA PRO A 206 -17.96 -10.15 -12.45
C PRO A 206 -18.06 -8.75 -13.03
N THR A 207 -18.10 -7.75 -12.15
CA THR A 207 -17.77 -6.36 -12.48
C THR A 207 -16.30 -6.12 -12.18
N THR A 208 -15.65 -5.20 -12.89
CA THR A 208 -14.25 -4.83 -12.67
C THR A 208 -14.13 -3.57 -11.81
N LEU A 209 -13.01 -3.40 -11.12
CA LEU A 209 -12.70 -2.22 -10.32
C LEU A 209 -12.72 -0.93 -11.15
N LEU A 210 -12.35 -0.98 -12.43
CA LEU A 210 -12.48 0.18 -13.33
C LEU A 210 -13.94 0.55 -13.60
N SER A 211 -14.83 -0.43 -13.78
CA SER A 211 -16.27 -0.15 -13.91
C SER A 211 -16.84 0.46 -12.62
N LEU A 212 -16.42 -0.05 -11.46
CA LEU A 212 -16.85 0.51 -10.17
C LEU A 212 -16.31 1.92 -9.92
N LEU A 213 -15.08 2.20 -10.34
CA LEU A 213 -14.50 3.54 -10.27
C LEU A 213 -15.34 4.55 -11.07
N ARG A 214 -15.88 4.15 -12.22
CA ARG A 214 -16.80 4.99 -12.99
C ARG A 214 -18.10 5.26 -12.22
N GLU A 215 -18.66 4.27 -11.54
CA GLU A 215 -19.84 4.47 -10.69
C GLU A 215 -19.54 5.43 -9.52
N VAL A 216 -18.36 5.35 -8.90
CA VAL A 216 -17.91 6.30 -7.87
C VAL A 216 -17.87 7.73 -8.43
N TYR A 217 -17.36 7.90 -9.65
CA TYR A 217 -17.31 9.19 -10.34
C TYR A 217 -18.69 9.77 -10.67
N GLU A 218 -19.65 8.92 -11.00
CA GLU A 218 -20.99 9.32 -11.42
C GLU A 218 -21.96 9.49 -10.22
N SER A 219 -21.66 8.90 -9.07
CA SER A 219 -22.52 8.96 -7.88
C SER A 219 -22.55 10.35 -7.22
N PRO A 220 -23.73 11.00 -7.11
CA PRO A 220 -23.85 12.25 -6.36
C PRO A 220 -23.66 12.06 -4.86
N LYS A 221 -24.03 10.88 -4.31
CA LYS A 221 -23.87 10.56 -2.88
C LYS A 221 -22.40 10.53 -2.45
N LEU A 222 -21.52 10.17 -3.40
CA LEU A 222 -20.08 10.06 -3.20
C LEU A 222 -19.31 11.31 -3.64
N ALA A 223 -19.98 12.47 -3.72
CA ALA A 223 -19.30 13.73 -3.97
C ALA A 223 -18.30 14.06 -2.84
N PRO A 224 -17.11 14.57 -3.18
CA PRO A 224 -16.15 15.05 -2.19
C PRO A 224 -16.68 16.29 -1.45
N MET A 225 -16.12 16.58 -0.28
CA MET A 225 -16.36 17.87 0.39
C MET A 225 -15.75 19.04 -0.41
N PRO A 226 -16.16 20.29 -0.16
CA PRO A 226 -15.45 21.46 -0.67
C PRO A 226 -13.95 21.45 -0.35
N TYR A 227 -13.16 22.16 -1.16
CA TYR A 227 -11.71 22.23 -0.99
C TYR A 227 -11.31 23.09 0.22
N GLU A 228 -10.52 22.55 1.15
CA GLU A 228 -10.09 23.26 2.38
C GLU A 228 -8.60 23.03 2.70
N THR A 229 -7.73 24.01 2.46
CA THR A 229 -6.27 23.83 2.56
C THR A 229 -5.72 23.62 3.97
N GLU A 230 -6.44 24.06 5.00
CA GLU A 230 -5.97 24.05 6.40
C GLU A 230 -6.25 22.72 7.12
N ARG A 231 -7.07 21.86 6.53
CA ARG A 231 -7.61 20.67 7.20
C ARG A 231 -6.84 19.40 6.87
N LEU A 232 -6.46 18.65 7.90
CA LEU A 232 -5.85 17.32 7.74
C LEU A 232 -6.83 16.34 7.09
N THR A 233 -6.31 15.37 6.31
CA THR A 233 -7.17 14.38 5.62
C THR A 233 -8.02 13.55 6.59
N ALA A 234 -7.51 13.23 7.78
CA ALA A 234 -8.27 12.49 8.80
C ALA A 234 -9.52 13.27 9.28
N GLU A 235 -9.37 14.58 9.51
CA GLU A 235 -10.51 15.43 9.89
C GLU A 235 -11.50 15.60 8.74
N ARG A 236 -11.00 15.69 7.49
CA ARG A 236 -11.87 15.68 6.29
C ARG A 236 -12.67 14.38 6.19
N PHE A 237 -12.05 13.26 6.56
CA PHE A 237 -12.70 11.96 6.56
C PHE A 237 -13.88 11.92 7.54
N GLU A 238 -13.66 12.27 8.80
CA GLU A 238 -14.71 12.30 9.82
C GLU A 238 -15.89 13.18 9.39
N GLN A 239 -15.60 14.38 8.89
CA GLN A 239 -16.64 15.28 8.41
C GLN A 239 -17.37 14.77 7.18
N TRP A 240 -16.67 14.17 6.24
CA TRP A 240 -17.29 13.57 5.06
C TRP A 240 -18.22 12.43 5.49
N MET A 241 -17.87 11.63 6.50
CA MET A 241 -18.79 10.62 7.04
C MET A 241 -20.00 11.25 7.76
N VAL A 242 -19.78 12.22 8.64
CA VAL A 242 -20.84 12.83 9.46
C VAL A 242 -21.84 13.64 8.62
N SER A 243 -21.38 14.31 7.57
CA SER A 243 -22.24 15.19 6.76
C SER A 243 -23.24 14.44 5.88
N ASN A 244 -23.06 13.14 5.64
CA ASN A 244 -24.08 12.32 4.99
C ASN A 244 -23.96 10.85 5.43
N PRO A 245 -24.86 10.34 6.29
CA PRO A 245 -24.79 8.97 6.82
C PRO A 245 -25.02 7.89 5.73
N GLU A 246 -25.56 8.24 4.56
CA GLU A 246 -25.75 7.29 3.46
C GLU A 246 -24.45 6.98 2.70
N ARG A 247 -23.37 7.73 2.92
CA ARG A 247 -22.10 7.55 2.17
C ARG A 247 -21.48 6.18 2.36
N GLY A 248 -21.51 5.67 3.59
CA GLY A 248 -21.07 4.30 3.88
C GLY A 248 -21.86 3.27 3.08
N ALA A 249 -23.20 3.39 3.10
CA ALA A 249 -24.08 2.52 2.32
C ALA A 249 -23.83 2.63 0.82
N ALA A 250 -23.66 3.84 0.28
CA ALA A 250 -23.40 4.07 -1.13
C ALA A 250 -22.08 3.43 -1.60
N ILE A 251 -21.01 3.47 -0.81
CA ILE A 251 -19.77 2.74 -1.13
C ILE A 251 -20.03 1.23 -1.14
N ARG A 252 -20.70 0.70 -0.10
CA ARG A 252 -21.01 -0.74 -0.03
C ARG A 252 -21.88 -1.21 -1.20
N GLU A 253 -22.86 -0.42 -1.62
CA GLU A 253 -23.74 -0.71 -2.77
C GLU A 253 -22.97 -0.77 -4.09
N VAL A 254 -22.05 0.17 -4.34
CA VAL A 254 -21.19 0.13 -5.53
C VAL A 254 -20.30 -1.12 -5.50
N TYR A 255 -19.57 -1.33 -4.39
CA TYR A 255 -18.59 -2.41 -4.29
C TYR A 255 -19.22 -3.79 -4.08
N ALA A 256 -20.50 -3.89 -3.73
CA ALA A 256 -21.24 -5.15 -3.74
C ALA A 256 -21.23 -5.83 -5.11
N LYS A 257 -21.15 -5.05 -6.19
CA LYS A 257 -21.05 -5.55 -7.58
C LYS A 257 -19.67 -6.13 -7.92
N TRP A 258 -18.66 -5.90 -7.08
CA TRP A 258 -17.40 -6.63 -7.14
C TRP A 258 -17.62 -8.02 -6.53
N THR A 259 -18.12 -8.93 -7.35
CA THR A 259 -18.45 -10.29 -6.94
C THR A 259 -17.22 -11.19 -6.94
N PHE A 260 -17.26 -12.23 -6.12
CA PHE A 260 -16.19 -13.21 -5.96
C PHE A 260 -16.71 -14.64 -6.14
N ASN A 261 -15.91 -15.49 -6.75
CA ASN A 261 -16.04 -16.93 -6.66
C ASN A 261 -15.25 -17.45 -5.44
N ILE A 262 -15.94 -18.08 -4.50
CA ILE A 262 -15.35 -18.66 -3.27
C ILE A 262 -15.49 -20.19 -3.20
N GLN A 263 -15.84 -20.82 -4.33
CA GLN A 263 -15.96 -22.27 -4.48
C GLN A 263 -14.86 -22.79 -5.44
N ASP A 264 -15.17 -23.78 -6.26
CA ASP A 264 -14.26 -24.30 -7.28
C ASP A 264 -13.83 -23.17 -8.23
N GLY A 265 -12.52 -22.98 -8.39
CA GLY A 265 -11.94 -21.87 -9.17
C GLY A 265 -11.72 -20.57 -8.39
N ALA A 266 -11.89 -20.56 -7.06
CA ALA A 266 -11.67 -19.37 -6.24
C ALA A 266 -10.27 -18.76 -6.39
N GLU A 267 -9.21 -19.57 -6.43
CA GLU A 267 -7.83 -19.08 -6.52
C GLU A 267 -7.54 -18.30 -7.82
N GLU A 268 -8.16 -18.72 -8.94
CA GLU A 268 -8.01 -18.02 -10.21
C GLU A 268 -8.73 -16.67 -10.17
N ASP A 269 -9.95 -16.63 -9.62
CA ASP A 269 -10.71 -15.39 -9.46
C ASP A 269 -9.99 -14.42 -8.50
N ILE A 270 -9.56 -14.90 -7.32
CA ILE A 270 -8.78 -14.11 -6.35
C ILE A 270 -7.50 -13.55 -6.98
N THR A 271 -6.78 -14.35 -7.78
CA THR A 271 -5.59 -13.88 -8.50
C THR A 271 -5.92 -12.71 -9.44
N LYS A 272 -7.01 -12.81 -10.22
CA LYS A 272 -7.46 -11.72 -11.10
C LYS A 272 -7.87 -10.48 -10.29
N LYS A 273 -8.52 -10.66 -9.14
CA LYS A 273 -8.93 -9.56 -8.26
C LYS A 273 -7.73 -8.81 -7.66
N VAL A 274 -6.65 -9.54 -7.31
CA VAL A 274 -5.37 -8.93 -6.90
C VAL A 274 -4.75 -8.12 -8.05
N GLU A 275 -4.74 -8.68 -9.26
CA GLU A 275 -4.26 -7.97 -10.45
C GLU A 275 -5.05 -6.68 -10.72
N GLU A 276 -6.39 -6.73 -10.62
CA GLU A 276 -7.26 -5.55 -10.77
C GLU A 276 -6.87 -4.43 -9.79
N CYS A 277 -6.55 -4.76 -8.52
CA CYS A 277 -6.11 -3.79 -7.53
C CYS A 277 -4.80 -3.08 -7.95
N MET A 278 -3.83 -3.83 -8.49
CA MET A 278 -2.54 -3.29 -8.93
C MET A 278 -2.68 -2.36 -10.14
N TRP A 279 -3.50 -2.74 -11.13
CA TRP A 279 -3.80 -1.88 -12.28
C TRP A 279 -4.51 -0.59 -11.87
N GLN A 280 -5.56 -0.70 -11.05
CA GLN A 280 -6.30 0.47 -10.56
C GLN A 280 -5.38 1.40 -9.76
N ALA A 281 -4.58 0.87 -8.83
CA ALA A 281 -3.69 1.70 -8.02
C ALA A 281 -2.61 2.41 -8.88
N THR A 282 -2.09 1.74 -9.91
CA THR A 282 -1.16 2.33 -10.88
C THR A 282 -1.80 3.49 -11.65
N LEU A 283 -3.03 3.30 -12.13
CA LEU A 283 -3.79 4.34 -12.82
C LEU A 283 -4.12 5.52 -11.89
N LEU A 284 -4.51 5.26 -10.65
CA LEU A 284 -4.80 6.32 -9.68
C LEU A 284 -3.57 7.19 -9.42
N LEU A 285 -2.38 6.61 -9.31
CA LEU A 285 -1.16 7.40 -9.12
C LEU A 285 -0.73 8.15 -10.39
N GLY A 286 -0.70 7.46 -11.54
CA GLY A 286 -0.09 7.99 -12.76
C GLY A 286 -1.01 8.76 -13.70
N ALA A 287 -2.32 8.49 -13.66
CA ALA A 287 -3.29 8.97 -14.63
C ALA A 287 -4.21 10.07 -14.07
N THR A 288 -3.96 10.60 -12.88
CA THR A 288 -4.81 11.63 -12.24
C THR A 288 -4.20 13.04 -12.28
N SER A 289 -3.04 13.19 -12.92
CA SER A 289 -2.45 14.50 -13.24
C SER A 289 -3.21 15.22 -14.36
N LYS A 290 -2.95 16.53 -14.55
CA LYS A 290 -3.60 17.34 -15.59
C LYS A 290 -2.76 17.50 -16.85
N PRO A 291 -3.35 17.38 -18.06
CA PRO A 291 -2.66 17.72 -19.30
C PRO A 291 -2.14 19.17 -19.27
N GLY A 292 -0.88 19.37 -19.69
CA GLY A 292 -0.24 20.68 -19.74
C GLY A 292 0.22 21.24 -18.38
N ARG A 293 0.12 20.46 -17.29
CA ARG A 293 0.66 20.81 -15.97
C ARG A 293 1.83 19.90 -15.60
N LYS A 294 2.68 20.37 -14.69
CA LYS A 294 3.65 19.50 -14.01
C LYS A 294 2.90 18.35 -13.33
N PRO A 295 3.30 17.08 -13.53
CA PRO A 295 2.66 15.94 -12.90
C PRO A 295 2.75 16.02 -11.38
N ARG A 296 1.70 15.58 -10.71
CA ARG A 296 1.61 15.52 -9.25
C ARG A 296 1.30 14.10 -8.84
N MET A 297 2.15 13.54 -7.99
CA MET A 297 2.03 12.18 -7.48
C MET A 297 1.42 12.23 -6.08
N ASP A 298 0.16 11.84 -5.94
CA ASP A 298 -0.56 11.97 -4.67
C ASP A 298 -0.06 10.97 -3.62
N PHE A 299 0.22 11.48 -2.43
CA PHE A 299 0.73 10.69 -1.30
C PHE A 299 -0.20 9.52 -0.92
N PHE A 300 -1.52 9.71 -0.99
CA PHE A 300 -2.49 8.67 -0.62
C PHE A 300 -2.60 7.60 -1.71
N PHE A 301 -2.52 8.01 -2.99
CA PHE A 301 -2.55 7.05 -4.10
C PHE A 301 -1.26 6.24 -4.21
N MET A 302 -0.12 6.80 -3.81
CA MET A 302 1.09 6.01 -3.63
C MET A 302 0.90 4.95 -2.54
N HIS A 303 0.17 5.22 -1.45
CA HIS A 303 -0.12 4.19 -0.46
C HIS A 303 -1.01 3.08 -1.03
N LEU A 304 -2.00 3.42 -1.88
CA LEU A 304 -2.76 2.40 -2.63
C LEU A 304 -1.81 1.54 -3.46
N LEU A 305 -0.93 2.18 -4.24
CA LEU A 305 0.04 1.50 -5.09
C LEU A 305 0.93 0.55 -4.28
N THR A 306 1.65 1.08 -3.30
CA THR A 306 2.64 0.32 -2.52
C THR A 306 2.00 -0.80 -1.70
N SER A 307 0.82 -0.58 -1.13
CA SER A 307 0.11 -1.62 -0.37
C SER A 307 -0.48 -2.73 -1.25
N SER A 308 -0.81 -2.45 -2.52
CA SER A 308 -1.34 -3.47 -3.43
C SER A 308 -0.36 -4.61 -3.71
N LEU A 309 0.95 -4.37 -3.59
CA LEU A 309 2.01 -5.37 -3.73
C LEU A 309 1.83 -6.53 -2.74
N PHE A 310 1.43 -6.21 -1.50
CA PHE A 310 1.32 -7.19 -0.42
C PHE A 310 0.02 -7.99 -0.44
N LEU A 311 -0.97 -7.59 -1.24
CA LEU A 311 -2.22 -8.33 -1.36
C LEU A 311 -1.96 -9.78 -1.74
N ARG A 312 -1.07 -10.03 -2.71
CA ARG A 312 -0.75 -11.39 -3.17
C ARG A 312 -0.21 -12.26 -2.04
N GLY A 313 0.83 -11.79 -1.34
CA GLY A 313 1.45 -12.54 -0.25
C GLY A 313 0.46 -12.85 0.88
N ILE A 314 -0.34 -11.85 1.28
CA ILE A 314 -1.31 -12.02 2.38
C ILE A 314 -2.46 -12.95 1.97
N VAL A 315 -3.02 -12.82 0.75
CA VAL A 315 -4.07 -13.75 0.31
C VAL A 315 -3.55 -15.17 0.13
N ASP A 316 -2.28 -15.36 -0.26
CA ASP A 316 -1.66 -16.68 -0.34
C ASP A 316 -1.41 -17.29 1.06
N ALA A 317 -1.23 -16.45 2.09
CA ALA A 317 -1.10 -16.87 3.49
C ALA A 317 -2.45 -17.19 4.18
N ILE A 318 -3.56 -16.66 3.66
CA ILE A 318 -4.93 -16.96 4.11
C ILE A 318 -5.40 -18.25 3.43
N GLN A 319 -6.10 -19.12 4.17
CA GLN A 319 -6.59 -20.40 3.63
C GLN A 319 -8.00 -20.29 3.10
N ALA A 320 -8.90 -19.62 3.84
CA ALA A 320 -10.31 -19.57 3.50
C ALA A 320 -10.58 -18.60 2.33
N PRO A 321 -11.15 -19.04 1.20
CA PRO A 321 -11.48 -18.16 0.07
C PRO A 321 -12.38 -16.98 0.45
N LEU A 322 -13.29 -17.18 1.40
CA LEU A 322 -14.14 -16.12 1.93
C LEU A 322 -13.32 -14.99 2.57
N HIS A 323 -12.31 -15.32 3.36
CA HIS A 323 -11.48 -14.34 4.06
C HIS A 323 -10.56 -13.61 3.07
N LYS A 324 -10.05 -14.29 2.04
CA LYS A 324 -9.35 -13.65 0.91
C LYS A 324 -10.24 -12.60 0.23
N ALA A 325 -11.48 -12.97 -0.09
CA ALA A 325 -12.45 -12.05 -0.69
C ALA A 325 -12.80 -10.87 0.24
N GLN A 326 -12.92 -11.11 1.55
CA GLN A 326 -13.17 -10.05 2.55
C GLN A 326 -12.01 -9.05 2.65
N LEU A 327 -10.76 -9.51 2.64
CA LEU A 327 -9.60 -8.63 2.63
C LEU A 327 -9.58 -7.75 1.38
N LEU A 328 -9.77 -8.36 0.20
CA LEU A 328 -9.81 -7.62 -1.06
C LEU A 328 -10.94 -6.60 -1.08
N GLN A 329 -12.14 -7.00 -0.64
CA GLN A 329 -13.30 -6.12 -0.56
C GLN A 329 -13.05 -4.95 0.41
N ALA A 330 -12.39 -5.20 1.54
CA ALA A 330 -11.99 -4.15 2.47
C ALA A 330 -10.97 -3.19 1.82
N TYR A 331 -9.95 -3.72 1.16
CA TYR A 331 -8.95 -2.94 0.43
C TYR A 331 -9.59 -2.01 -0.61
N ALA A 332 -10.46 -2.56 -1.46
CA ALA A 332 -11.08 -1.84 -2.56
C ALA A 332 -12.02 -0.72 -2.09
N ARG A 333 -12.77 -0.95 -1.00
CA ARG A 333 -13.65 0.08 -0.39
C ARG A 333 -12.84 1.18 0.31
N THR A 334 -11.74 0.82 0.98
CA THR A 334 -10.80 1.80 1.53
C THR A 334 -10.11 2.61 0.42
N ALA A 335 -9.79 2.00 -0.72
CA ALA A 335 -9.30 2.73 -1.88
C ALA A 335 -10.33 3.75 -2.40
N ALA A 336 -11.61 3.37 -2.50
CA ALA A 336 -12.71 4.27 -2.85
C ALA A 336 -12.78 5.49 -1.94
N LEU A 337 -12.61 5.26 -0.64
CA LEU A 337 -12.58 6.33 0.35
C LEU A 337 -11.47 7.32 0.06
N TYR A 338 -10.23 6.85 -0.13
CA TYR A 338 -9.13 7.75 -0.42
C TYR A 338 -9.35 8.51 -1.73
N ILE A 339 -9.88 7.86 -2.78
CA ILE A 339 -10.25 8.55 -4.03
C ILE A 339 -11.16 9.75 -3.75
N ILE A 340 -12.19 9.57 -2.93
CA ILE A 340 -13.12 10.64 -2.59
C ILE A 340 -12.46 11.71 -1.71
N LEU A 341 -11.68 11.31 -0.70
CA LEU A 341 -10.94 12.24 0.18
C LEU A 341 -9.85 13.04 -0.53
N ARG A 342 -9.42 12.59 -1.71
CA ARG A 342 -8.50 13.32 -2.60
C ARG A 342 -9.22 14.17 -3.65
N GLY A 343 -10.54 14.34 -3.52
CA GLY A 343 -11.35 15.20 -4.40
C GLY A 343 -11.97 14.45 -5.56
N ARG A 344 -11.93 13.11 -5.54
CA ARG A 344 -12.42 12.24 -6.60
C ARG A 344 -11.82 12.58 -7.98
N PRO A 345 -10.48 12.62 -8.11
CA PRO A 345 -9.83 12.87 -9.39
C PRO A 345 -10.20 11.77 -10.38
N ARG A 346 -10.47 12.18 -11.62
CA ARG A 346 -10.76 11.26 -12.72
C ARG A 346 -9.46 10.80 -13.37
N ILE A 347 -9.33 9.50 -13.60
CA ILE A 347 -8.21 8.97 -14.38
C ILE A 347 -8.33 9.42 -15.85
N ASP A 348 -7.18 9.70 -16.45
CA ASP A 348 -6.99 9.97 -17.88
C ASP A 348 -6.02 8.93 -18.46
N PRO A 349 -6.52 7.75 -18.90
CA PRO A 349 -5.73 6.73 -19.55
C PRO A 349 -4.93 7.27 -20.76
N ALA A 350 -5.49 8.22 -21.52
CA ALA A 350 -4.79 8.77 -22.68
C ALA A 350 -3.58 9.61 -22.28
N LEU A 351 -3.69 10.37 -21.19
CA LEU A 351 -2.57 11.15 -20.64
C LEU A 351 -1.43 10.23 -20.19
N VAL A 352 -1.70 9.22 -19.37
CA VAL A 352 -0.64 8.34 -18.86
C VAL A 352 0.05 7.56 -19.99
N MET A 353 -0.72 7.17 -21.02
CA MET A 353 -0.16 6.51 -22.21
C MET A 353 0.62 7.46 -23.14
N SER A 354 0.52 8.79 -22.93
CA SER A 354 1.35 9.78 -23.63
C SER A 354 2.75 9.94 -23.02
N TYR A 355 2.96 9.50 -21.77
CA TYR A 355 4.28 9.57 -21.14
C TYR A 355 5.27 8.63 -21.83
N PRO A 356 6.58 8.93 -21.85
CA PRO A 356 7.56 8.06 -22.51
C PRO A 356 7.61 6.65 -21.92
N ALA A 357 7.54 5.62 -22.75
CA ALA A 357 7.81 4.23 -22.35
C ALA A 357 9.32 3.94 -22.16
N SER A 358 10.16 4.89 -22.56
CA SER A 358 11.60 4.92 -22.26
C SER A 358 11.88 6.26 -21.57
N PRO A 359 11.75 6.32 -20.24
CA PRO A 359 12.04 7.53 -19.48
C PRO A 359 13.49 7.93 -19.71
N ALA A 360 13.71 9.17 -20.14
CA ALA A 360 15.05 9.68 -20.36
C ALA A 360 15.69 9.95 -18.99
N ALA A 361 16.52 9.02 -18.52
CA ALA A 361 17.64 9.46 -17.69
C ALA A 361 18.46 10.45 -18.54
N ILE A 362 19.06 11.45 -17.91
CA ILE A 362 19.84 12.47 -18.64
C ILE A 362 20.95 11.75 -19.41
N LEU A 363 20.86 11.80 -20.75
CA LEU A 363 21.84 11.22 -21.68
C LEU A 363 23.25 11.63 -21.25
N ALA A 364 24.12 10.66 -20.97
CA ALA A 364 25.55 10.92 -21.06
C ALA A 364 25.83 11.30 -22.52
N PRO A 365 26.45 12.46 -22.82
CA PRO A 365 26.60 12.98 -24.18
C PRO A 365 27.45 12.10 -25.13
N THR A 366 27.94 10.94 -24.68
CA THR A 366 28.99 10.15 -25.33
C THR A 366 28.62 8.68 -25.53
N ALA A 367 27.33 8.31 -25.57
CA ALA A 367 26.94 6.94 -25.86
C ALA A 367 27.46 6.49 -27.24
N ILE A 368 28.13 5.33 -27.29
CA ILE A 368 28.82 4.75 -28.46
C ILE A 368 27.89 4.59 -29.69
N LEU A 369 26.58 4.52 -29.46
CA LEU A 369 25.57 4.28 -30.49
C LEU A 369 24.88 5.54 -31.03
N GLY A 370 25.28 6.76 -30.62
CA GLY A 370 24.50 7.96 -30.93
C GLY A 370 23.13 7.94 -30.23
N THR A 371 22.10 8.56 -30.82
CA THR A 371 20.72 8.77 -30.29
C THR A 371 19.91 7.50 -29.99
N VAL A 372 20.55 6.36 -29.76
CA VAL A 372 19.90 5.12 -29.34
C VAL A 372 19.75 5.19 -27.81
N GLY A 373 18.52 5.01 -27.33
CA GLY A 373 18.19 5.04 -25.91
C GLY A 373 19.02 4.04 -25.08
N TYR A 374 18.99 4.23 -23.76
CA TYR A 374 19.57 3.30 -22.78
C TYR A 374 19.20 1.84 -23.08
N GLY A 375 20.01 0.89 -22.60
CA GLY A 375 19.71 -0.54 -22.64
C GLY A 375 18.35 -0.89 -22.02
N SER A 376 18.30 -1.33 -20.77
CA SER A 376 17.01 -1.50 -20.08
C SER A 376 16.54 -0.14 -19.52
N PRO A 377 15.31 0.33 -19.81
CA PRO A 377 14.79 1.60 -19.29
C PRO A 377 14.52 1.55 -17.77
N TRP A 378 14.51 0.36 -17.16
CA TRP A 378 14.30 0.20 -15.72
C TRP A 378 15.54 0.45 -14.89
N LEU A 379 16.75 0.16 -15.41
CA LEU A 379 17.97 0.25 -14.59
C LEU A 379 18.22 1.65 -14.03
N PRO A 380 18.06 2.76 -14.80
CA PRO A 380 18.21 4.09 -14.24
C PRO A 380 17.18 4.41 -13.16
N LEU A 381 15.95 3.92 -13.30
CA LEU A 381 14.87 4.14 -12.33
C LEU A 381 15.14 3.41 -11.02
N LEU A 382 15.55 2.14 -11.10
CA LEU A 382 15.90 1.33 -9.92
C LEU A 382 17.06 1.95 -9.15
N ASN A 383 18.13 2.36 -9.86
CA ASN A 383 19.27 3.04 -9.25
C ASN A 383 18.85 4.36 -8.58
N ASN A 384 18.04 5.17 -9.27
CA ASN A 384 17.56 6.43 -8.69
C ASN A 384 16.71 6.22 -7.44
N ALA A 385 15.83 5.22 -7.46
CA ALA A 385 14.95 4.90 -6.35
C ALA A 385 15.74 4.46 -5.11
N ALA A 386 16.78 3.64 -5.29
CA ALA A 386 17.64 3.17 -4.20
C ALA A 386 18.47 4.30 -3.54
N MET A 387 18.68 5.41 -4.25
CA MET A 387 19.40 6.57 -3.74
C MET A 387 18.50 7.61 -3.06
N HIS A 388 17.18 7.44 -3.10
CA HIS A 388 16.24 8.38 -2.50
C HIS A 388 16.11 8.11 -1.00
N THR A 389 16.23 9.16 -0.18
CA THR A 389 16.09 9.04 1.29
C THR A 389 14.64 8.82 1.74
N GLU A 390 13.69 9.09 0.84
CA GLU A 390 12.26 9.00 1.08
C GLU A 390 11.80 7.55 0.80
N PRO A 391 11.38 6.79 1.83
CA PRO A 391 11.17 5.34 1.71
C PRO A 391 10.02 4.97 0.77
N HIS A 392 9.08 5.88 0.51
CA HIS A 392 7.95 5.57 -0.36
C HIS A 392 8.33 5.56 -1.84
N VAL A 393 9.36 6.31 -2.24
CA VAL A 393 9.83 6.31 -3.64
C VAL A 393 10.33 4.94 -4.04
N VAL A 394 11.20 4.34 -3.23
CA VAL A 394 11.73 3.00 -3.50
C VAL A 394 10.64 1.92 -3.44
N LYS A 395 9.69 2.03 -2.50
CA LYS A 395 8.52 1.12 -2.43
C LYS A 395 7.65 1.20 -3.69
N ALA A 396 7.37 2.41 -4.18
CA ALA A 396 6.54 2.61 -5.36
C ALA A 396 7.22 2.08 -6.63
N ILE A 397 8.52 2.36 -6.80
CA ILE A 397 9.30 1.83 -7.93
C ILE A 397 9.42 0.31 -7.87
N ARG A 398 9.63 -0.28 -6.69
CA ARG A 398 9.62 -1.73 -6.49
C ARG A 398 8.30 -2.36 -6.95
N MET A 399 7.17 -1.79 -6.53
CA MET A 399 5.85 -2.28 -6.94
C MET A 399 5.66 -2.17 -8.46
N LEU A 400 5.96 -1.01 -9.06
CA LEU A 400 5.80 -0.81 -10.51
C LEU A 400 6.70 -1.77 -11.30
N PHE A 401 7.92 -2.03 -10.82
CA PHE A 401 8.83 -2.99 -11.43
C PHE A 401 8.30 -4.42 -11.32
N TYR A 402 7.78 -4.82 -10.15
CA TYR A 402 7.10 -6.11 -9.98
C TYR A 402 5.93 -6.28 -10.94
N CYS A 403 5.04 -5.29 -11.04
CA CYS A 403 3.93 -5.34 -11.97
C CYS A 403 4.39 -5.39 -13.44
N ALA A 404 5.51 -4.76 -13.79
CA ALA A 404 6.09 -4.89 -15.12
C ALA A 404 6.64 -6.31 -15.38
N GLN A 405 7.21 -6.98 -14.37
CA GLN A 405 7.63 -8.39 -14.48
C GLN A 405 6.44 -9.32 -14.74
N GLN A 406 5.30 -9.08 -14.08
CA GLN A 406 4.11 -9.93 -14.19
C GLN A 406 3.24 -9.60 -15.40
N TYR A 407 3.01 -8.31 -15.65
CA TYR A 407 1.96 -7.81 -16.54
C TYR A 407 2.51 -6.90 -17.66
N GLY A 408 3.83 -6.71 -17.76
CA GLY A 408 4.46 -5.86 -18.78
C GLY A 408 4.25 -6.33 -20.22
N GLY A 409 3.91 -7.60 -20.43
CA GLY A 409 3.57 -8.18 -21.73
C GLY A 409 2.08 -8.04 -22.12
N THR A 410 1.24 -7.45 -21.27
CA THR A 410 -0.19 -7.32 -21.53
C THR A 410 -0.43 -6.41 -22.73
N PRO A 411 -1.06 -6.88 -23.82
CA PRO A 411 -1.34 -6.03 -24.97
C PRO A 411 -2.50 -5.06 -24.67
N ALA A 412 -2.64 -4.06 -25.54
CA ALA A 412 -3.81 -3.19 -25.57
C ALA A 412 -5.12 -4.00 -25.57
N GLU A 413 -6.18 -3.45 -24.97
CA GLU A 413 -7.50 -4.08 -24.79
C GLU A 413 -7.54 -5.32 -23.86
N ALA A 414 -6.40 -5.93 -23.54
CA ALA A 414 -6.33 -7.09 -22.64
C ALA A 414 -6.20 -6.72 -21.15
N VAL A 415 -5.98 -5.45 -20.83
CA VAL A 415 -5.95 -4.96 -19.44
C VAL A 415 -7.33 -5.15 -18.81
N ILE A 416 -7.38 -5.78 -17.63
CA ILE A 416 -8.64 -6.13 -16.97
C ILE A 416 -9.48 -4.87 -16.71
N GLY A 417 -10.68 -4.84 -17.28
CA GLY A 417 -11.62 -3.72 -17.15
C GLY A 417 -11.31 -2.50 -18.02
N ALA A 418 -10.39 -2.60 -18.98
CA ALA A 418 -10.17 -1.53 -19.95
C ALA A 418 -11.38 -1.36 -20.90
N VAL A 419 -11.96 -2.47 -21.33
CA VAL A 419 -13.16 -2.53 -22.18
C VAL A 419 -14.23 -3.42 -21.54
N ASP A 420 -15.50 -3.22 -21.91
CA ASP A 420 -16.61 -4.10 -21.54
C ASP A 420 -16.68 -5.35 -22.45
N GLY A 421 -17.69 -6.21 -22.22
CA GLY A 421 -17.89 -7.42 -23.01
C GLY A 421 -18.24 -7.20 -24.49
N GLU A 422 -18.53 -5.96 -24.89
CA GLU A 422 -18.78 -5.55 -26.28
C GLU A 422 -17.55 -4.86 -26.91
N GLY A 423 -16.43 -4.76 -26.17
CA GLY A 423 -15.20 -4.10 -26.61
C GLY A 423 -15.24 -2.58 -26.49
N LYS A 424 -16.22 -2.00 -25.77
CA LYS A 424 -16.29 -0.55 -25.55
C LYS A 424 -15.49 -0.15 -24.33
N GLU A 425 -14.73 0.93 -24.45
CA GLU A 425 -13.93 1.48 -23.34
C GLU A 425 -14.76 1.81 -22.10
N ILE A 426 -14.33 1.34 -20.93
CA ILE A 426 -14.94 1.67 -19.64
C ILE A 426 -14.66 3.12 -19.25
N HIS A 427 -13.41 3.55 -19.42
CA HIS A 427 -12.95 4.94 -19.29
C HIS A 427 -12.37 5.40 -20.62
N LYS A 428 -12.56 6.67 -20.99
CA LYS A 428 -12.05 7.20 -22.25
C LYS A 428 -10.53 6.97 -22.39
N GLY A 429 -10.12 6.33 -23.48
CA GLY A 429 -8.72 5.99 -23.76
C GLY A 429 -8.23 4.69 -23.11
N ALA A 430 -9.08 3.98 -22.35
CA ALA A 430 -8.69 2.77 -21.65
C ALA A 430 -8.32 1.61 -22.59
N ALA A 431 -8.84 1.56 -23.83
CA ALA A 431 -8.43 0.52 -24.78
C ALA A 431 -6.93 0.59 -25.14
N LYS A 432 -6.31 1.77 -24.96
CA LYS A 432 -4.87 1.96 -25.20
C LYS A 432 -3.98 1.50 -24.05
N LEU A 433 -4.55 1.14 -22.90
CA LEU A 433 -3.77 0.66 -21.76
C LEU A 433 -3.12 -0.66 -22.13
N ASP A 434 -1.82 -0.76 -21.88
CA ASP A 434 -1.02 -1.96 -22.08
C ASP A 434 0.01 -2.10 -20.94
N GLY A 435 0.81 -3.16 -20.97
CA GLY A 435 1.86 -3.43 -19.99
C GLY A 435 2.94 -2.35 -19.87
N THR A 436 3.04 -1.41 -20.83
CA THR A 436 3.96 -0.27 -20.73
C THR A 436 3.48 0.79 -19.75
N LEU A 437 2.26 0.70 -19.22
CA LEU A 437 1.75 1.59 -18.17
C LEU A 437 2.75 1.71 -17.01
N PHE A 438 3.28 0.60 -16.51
CA PHE A 438 4.11 0.59 -15.30
C PHE A 438 5.41 1.39 -15.47
N ILE A 439 6.12 1.23 -16.59
CA ILE A 439 7.35 1.99 -16.86
C ILE A 439 7.06 3.48 -17.08
N ARG A 440 5.93 3.80 -17.73
CA ARG A 440 5.49 5.18 -17.96
C ARG A 440 5.19 5.90 -16.64
N VAL A 441 4.48 5.22 -15.73
CA VAL A 441 4.19 5.75 -14.40
C VAL A 441 5.48 5.86 -13.58
N ALA A 442 6.37 4.86 -13.63
CA ALA A 442 7.65 4.91 -12.92
C ALA A 442 8.52 6.09 -13.35
N GLY A 443 8.68 6.30 -14.66
CA GLY A 443 9.41 7.46 -15.18
C GLY A 443 8.80 8.77 -14.75
N LYS A 444 7.46 8.89 -14.81
CA LYS A 444 6.78 10.13 -14.44
C LYS A 444 6.83 10.41 -12.93
N LEU A 445 6.78 9.36 -12.12
CA LEU A 445 6.99 9.43 -10.68
C LEU A 445 8.39 9.96 -10.39
N THR A 446 9.42 9.40 -11.03
CA THR A 446 10.80 9.87 -10.88
C THR A 446 10.96 11.33 -11.30
N ASP A 447 10.37 11.75 -12.42
CA ASP A 447 10.38 13.17 -12.82
C ASP A 447 9.74 14.09 -11.78
N ALA A 448 8.74 13.60 -11.03
CA ALA A 448 8.03 14.37 -10.02
C ALA A 448 8.85 14.51 -8.72
N VAL A 449 9.43 13.41 -8.24
CA VAL A 449 10.17 13.36 -6.96
C VAL A 449 11.66 13.67 -7.09
N GLY A 450 12.22 13.62 -8.30
CA GLY A 450 13.59 14.01 -8.61
C GLY A 450 14.50 12.85 -9.04
N TRP A 451 15.36 13.13 -10.02
CA TRP A 451 16.47 12.27 -10.42
C TRP A 451 17.69 12.47 -9.52
N VAL A 452 17.59 12.08 -8.25
CA VAL A 452 18.64 12.25 -7.23
C VAL A 452 19.98 11.60 -7.60
N ALA A 453 19.96 10.47 -8.30
CA ALA A 453 21.17 9.82 -8.81
C ALA A 453 21.90 10.68 -9.86
N ASN A 454 21.19 11.63 -10.48
CA ASN A 454 21.74 12.59 -11.43
C ASN A 454 22.01 13.97 -10.79
N GLY A 455 21.91 14.08 -9.46
CA GLY A 455 22.15 15.32 -8.71
C GLY A 455 20.97 16.28 -8.64
N GLU A 456 19.77 15.88 -9.06
CA GLU A 456 18.57 16.66 -8.77
C GLU A 456 18.25 16.66 -7.26
N LYS A 457 17.52 17.69 -6.81
CA LYS A 457 17.01 17.73 -5.45
C LYS A 457 15.84 16.75 -5.29
N GLU A 458 15.78 16.12 -4.13
CA GLU A 458 14.58 15.42 -3.67
C GLU A 458 13.40 16.38 -3.57
N ARG A 459 12.25 15.91 -4.03
CA ARG A 459 10.96 16.60 -4.00
C ARG A 459 9.93 15.70 -3.33
N PHE A 460 8.88 16.32 -2.79
CA PHE A 460 7.90 15.64 -1.97
C PHE A 460 6.68 15.17 -2.78
N TRP A 461 5.99 14.17 -2.26
CA TRP A 461 4.68 13.74 -2.71
C TRP A 461 3.65 14.88 -2.62
N ASP A 462 2.61 14.80 -3.45
CA ASP A 462 1.53 15.77 -3.41
C ASP A 462 0.56 15.50 -2.25
N PHE A 463 0.35 16.53 -1.43
CA PHE A 463 -0.66 16.55 -0.37
C PHE A 463 -1.84 17.46 -0.70
N GLY A 464 -1.81 18.17 -1.83
CA GLY A 464 -2.71 19.28 -2.13
C GLY A 464 -4.12 18.89 -2.55
N GLY A 465 -4.42 17.61 -2.81
CA GLY A 465 -5.75 17.12 -3.14
C GLY A 465 -6.05 17.30 -4.63
N ILE A 466 -5.49 16.41 -5.45
CA ILE A 466 -5.45 16.57 -6.90
C ILE A 466 -6.81 16.52 -7.62
N GLY A 467 -7.89 16.13 -6.94
CA GLY A 467 -9.24 16.13 -7.51
C GLY A 467 -9.97 17.47 -7.53
N TRP A 468 -9.51 18.47 -6.76
CA TRP A 468 -10.10 19.82 -6.76
C TRP A 468 -9.39 20.74 -7.75
N GLU A 469 -10.14 21.50 -8.54
CA GLU A 469 -9.57 22.46 -9.50
C GLU A 469 -8.71 23.53 -8.79
N GLU A 470 -9.17 23.97 -7.62
CA GLU A 470 -8.52 24.94 -6.75
C GLU A 470 -7.12 24.49 -6.31
N ALA A 471 -6.91 23.18 -6.15
CA ALA A 471 -5.60 22.64 -5.81
C ALA A 471 -4.56 22.85 -6.93
N TRP A 472 -4.99 23.09 -8.17
CA TRP A 472 -4.14 23.33 -9.35
C TRP A 472 -4.00 24.81 -9.71
N ALA A 473 -4.60 25.71 -8.91
CA ALA A 473 -4.42 27.15 -9.08
C ALA A 473 -3.05 27.64 -8.58
N ARG A 474 -2.37 26.86 -7.74
CA ARG A 474 -0.99 27.13 -7.31
C ARG A 474 -0.04 27.01 -8.52
N ALA A 475 1.02 27.82 -8.52
CA ALA A 475 2.07 27.70 -9.53
C ALA A 475 2.71 26.31 -9.48
N ASP A 476 3.16 25.82 -10.63
CA ASP A 476 3.88 24.56 -10.76
C ASP A 476 5.30 24.73 -10.14
N GLU A 477 5.40 24.73 -8.81
CA GLU A 477 6.67 24.77 -8.06
C GLU A 477 7.45 23.44 -8.17
#